data_AF-A0A0D0DPG2-F1
#
_entry.id   AF-A0A0D0DPG2-F1
#
_cell.length_a   1.000
_cell.length_b   1.000
_cell.length_c   1.000
_cell.angle_alpha   90.00
_cell.angle_beta   90.00
_cell.angle_gamma   90.00
#
_symmetry.space_group_name_H-M   'P 1'
#
loop_
_entity.id
_entity.type
_entity.pdbx_description
1 polymer ?
#
loop_
_entity_poly.entity_id
_entity_poly.type
_entity_poly.pdbx_seq_one_letter_code
_entity_poly.pdbx_strand_id
1 'polypeptide(L)'
;RVRCWACLQLPNGQKCWSLWCTREWRIDAWKSCNIKVPTIYSFVLPQGLAIISLYSDPHHCLLEESSGALYSCRYLGDTSLIIISATSIDQIVSMDP
;
A
#
# COMPACT_ATOMS: atom_id res chain seq x y z
N ARG A 1 11.94 16.25 -7.59
CA ARG A 1 11.24 17.54 -7.33
C ARG A 1 9.87 17.46 -7.99
N VAL A 2 8.81 17.27 -7.20
CA VAL A 2 7.41 17.31 -7.69
C VAL A 2 7.19 18.69 -8.30
N ARG A 3 6.70 18.77 -9.54
CA ARG A 3 6.55 20.05 -10.23
C ARG A 3 5.11 20.56 -10.21
N CYS A 4 4.10 19.69 -10.30
CA CYS A 4 2.69 20.09 -10.25
C CYS A 4 1.79 18.94 -9.74
N TRP A 5 0.61 19.30 -9.24
CA TRP A 5 -0.52 18.39 -9.07
C TRP A 5 -1.46 18.56 -10.27
N ALA A 6 -2.02 17.47 -10.79
CA ALA A 6 -3.05 17.52 -11.81
C ALA A 6 -4.41 17.12 -11.22
N CYS A 7 -5.45 17.86 -11.59
CA CYS A 7 -6.83 17.50 -11.33
C CYS A 7 -7.36 16.73 -12.55
N LEU A 8 -7.75 15.48 -12.34
CA LEU A 8 -8.29 14.59 -13.37
C LEU A 8 -9.78 14.37 -13.10
N GLN A 9 -10.59 14.52 -14.13
CA GLN A 9 -12.00 14.11 -14.10
C GLN A 9 -12.10 12.70 -14.68
N LEU A 10 -12.51 11.75 -13.84
CA LEU A 10 -12.70 10.36 -14.24
C LEU A 10 -13.98 10.22 -15.10
N PRO A 11 -14.10 9.15 -15.91
CA PRO A 11 -15.28 8.93 -16.77
C PRO A 11 -16.61 8.87 -16.01
N ASN A 12 -16.57 8.62 -14.70
CA ASN A 12 -17.73 8.61 -13.80
C ASN A 12 -18.04 9.99 -13.18
N GLY A 13 -17.36 11.07 -13.61
CA GLY A 13 -17.55 12.43 -13.13
C GLY A 13 -16.80 12.80 -11.85
N GLN A 14 -16.11 11.85 -11.19
CA GLN A 14 -15.33 12.13 -9.99
C GLN A 14 -14.06 12.94 -10.31
N LYS A 15 -13.69 13.87 -9.42
CA LYS A 15 -12.44 14.63 -9.50
C LYS A 15 -11.41 14.02 -8.57
N CYS A 16 -10.24 13.67 -9.09
CA CYS A 16 -9.11 13.20 -8.28
C CYS A 16 -7.86 14.05 -8.54
N TRP A 17 -7.00 14.15 -7.51
CA TRP A 17 -5.72 14.83 -7.60
C TRP A 17 -4.62 13.79 -7.68
N SER A 18 -3.81 13.83 -8.74
CA SER A 18 -2.65 12.96 -8.87
C SER A 18 -1.37 13.78 -9.00
N LEU A 19 -0.26 13.20 -8.53
CA LEU A 19 1.07 13.74 -8.79
C LEU A 19 1.28 13.77 -10.31
N TRP A 20 1.54 14.95 -10.87
CA TRP A 20 1.79 15.10 -12.30
C TRP A 20 3.29 15.11 -12.55
N CYS A 21 3.80 14.03 -13.12
CA CYS A 21 5.19 13.94 -13.58
C CYS A 21 5.22 13.90 -15.11
N THR A 22 5.66 14.99 -15.74
CA THR A 22 5.79 15.11 -17.21
C THR A 22 6.79 14.12 -17.84
N ARG A 23 7.48 13.30 -17.02
CA ARG A 23 8.57 12.42 -17.47
C ARG A 23 8.10 11.05 -17.98
N GLU A 24 6.83 10.70 -17.83
CA GLU A 24 6.33 9.34 -18.10
C GLU A 24 5.65 9.16 -19.47
N TRP A 25 6.14 9.86 -20.51
CA TRP A 25 5.85 9.47 -21.90
C TRP A 25 6.74 8.30 -22.33
N ARG A 26 6.63 7.16 -21.63
CA ARG A 26 7.13 5.88 -22.16
C ARG A 26 5.94 5.04 -22.56
N ILE A 27 6.01 4.45 -23.75
CA ILE A 27 4.98 3.54 -24.27
C ILE A 27 4.76 2.36 -23.31
N ASP A 28 5.79 1.99 -22.55
CA ASP A 28 5.79 0.87 -21.59
C ASP A 28 5.75 1.32 -20.11
N ALA A 29 5.42 2.58 -19.83
CA ALA A 29 5.23 3.02 -18.46
C ALA A 29 4.05 2.27 -17.83
N TRP A 30 4.29 1.55 -16.73
CA TRP A 30 3.26 0.90 -15.95
C TRP A 30 2.28 1.94 -15.41
N LYS A 31 1.14 2.09 -16.09
CA LYS A 31 0.03 2.90 -15.61
C LYS A 31 -0.66 2.10 -14.51
N SER A 32 -0.48 2.53 -13.26
CA SER A 32 -1.30 2.01 -12.17
C SER A 32 -2.76 2.38 -12.44
N CYS A 33 -3.56 1.39 -12.84
CA CYS A 33 -4.98 1.52 -13.02
C CYS A 33 -5.66 1.04 -11.73
N ASN A 34 -6.14 1.97 -10.91
CA ASN A 34 -7.04 1.63 -9.81
C ASN A 34 -8.38 1.14 -10.40
N ILE A 35 -8.50 -0.17 -10.64
CA ILE A 35 -9.77 -0.80 -11.03
C ILE A 35 -10.64 -0.85 -9.79
N LYS A 36 -11.64 0.04 -9.71
CA LYS A 36 -12.74 -0.14 -8.75
C LYS A 36 -13.73 -1.13 -9.37
N VAL A 37 -13.77 -2.34 -8.81
CA VAL A 37 -14.69 -3.42 -9.18
C VAL A 37 -16.14 -2.91 -9.07
N PRO A 38 -17.01 -3.12 -10.08
CA PRO A 38 -18.37 -2.60 -10.07
C PRO A 38 -19.23 -3.30 -9.02
N THR A 39 -19.80 -2.46 -8.18
CA THR A 39 -20.69 -2.74 -7.05
C THR A 39 -21.98 -3.43 -7.52
N ILE A 40 -22.09 -4.76 -7.36
CA ILE A 40 -23.39 -5.46 -7.42
C ILE A 40 -23.77 -6.07 -6.06
N TYR A 41 -22.86 -6.12 -5.09
CA TYR A 41 -23.16 -6.52 -3.70
C TYR A 41 -22.97 -5.34 -2.75
N SER A 42 -23.90 -4.39 -2.80
CA SER A 42 -24.00 -3.27 -1.87
C SER A 42 -24.66 -3.74 -0.56
N PHE A 43 -23.88 -4.10 0.46
CA PHE A 43 -24.38 -4.00 1.85
C PHE A 43 -23.34 -3.73 2.95
N VAL A 44 -22.06 -3.60 2.62
CA VAL A 44 -21.06 -3.21 3.61
C VAL A 44 -20.33 -2.01 3.04
N LEU A 45 -20.22 -0.94 3.84
CA LEU A 45 -19.41 0.24 3.56
C LEU A 45 -18.08 -0.18 2.90
N PRO A 46 -17.46 0.66 2.04
CA PRO A 46 -16.11 0.40 1.58
C PRO A 46 -15.17 0.45 2.79
N GLN A 47 -15.06 -0.67 3.51
CA GLN A 47 -14.02 -0.87 4.49
C GLN A 47 -12.74 -0.73 3.68
N GLY A 48 -11.94 0.28 4.03
CA GLY A 48 -10.68 0.52 3.35
C GLY A 48 -9.94 -0.81 3.25
N LEU A 49 -9.42 -1.15 2.09
CA LEU A 49 -8.56 -2.32 1.95
C LEU A 49 -7.12 -1.86 2.05
N ALA A 50 -6.31 -2.64 2.75
CA ALA A 50 -4.88 -2.44 2.84
C ALA A 50 -4.16 -3.63 2.21
N ILE A 51 -3.12 -3.35 1.44
CA ILE A 51 -2.16 -4.34 0.98
C ILE A 51 -1.03 -4.32 2.00
N ILE A 52 -0.71 -5.48 2.58
CA ILE A 52 0.39 -5.63 3.52
C ILE A 52 1.36 -6.70 3.02
N SER A 53 2.63 -6.54 3.37
CA SER A 53 3.65 -7.55 3.15
C SER A 53 3.85 -8.38 4.41
N LEU A 54 3.85 -9.70 4.27
CA LEU A 54 4.19 -10.58 5.38
C LEU A 54 5.71 -10.64 5.56
N TYR A 55 6.14 -10.57 6.82
CA TYR A 55 7.53 -10.74 7.21
C TYR A 55 7.67 -12.08 7.95
N SER A 56 8.90 -12.60 8.02
CA SER A 56 9.19 -13.78 8.83
C SER A 56 9.04 -13.50 10.33
N ASP A 57 9.17 -14.56 11.13
CA ASP A 57 9.47 -14.42 12.55
C ASP A 57 10.76 -13.59 12.78
N PRO A 58 10.85 -12.87 13.91
CA PRO A 58 12.01 -12.05 14.24
C PRO A 58 13.26 -12.91 14.46
N HIS A 59 14.41 -12.37 14.10
CA HIS A 59 15.69 -13.03 14.33
C HIS A 59 15.98 -13.13 15.84
N HIS A 60 15.86 -14.34 16.40
CA HIS A 60 15.87 -14.58 17.85
C HIS A 60 17.07 -13.96 18.56
N CYS A 61 18.28 -14.14 18.02
CA CYS A 61 19.50 -13.60 18.66
C CYS A 61 19.47 -12.07 18.79
N LEU A 62 18.97 -11.36 17.77
CA LEU A 62 18.92 -9.88 17.81
C LEU A 62 17.83 -9.39 18.76
N LEU A 63 16.72 -10.12 18.84
CA LEU A 63 15.65 -9.82 19.78
C LEU A 63 16.12 -10.02 21.23
N GLU A 64 16.87 -11.08 21.51
CA GLU A 64 17.48 -11.34 22.82
C GLU A 64 18.55 -10.30 23.18
N GLU A 65 19.48 -10.02 22.26
CA GLU A 65 20.53 -9.02 22.46
C GLU A 65 19.96 -7.61 22.71
N SER A 66 18.83 -7.28 22.06
CA SER A 66 18.13 -6.02 22.27
C SER A 66 17.17 -6.01 23.47
N SER A 67 17.14 -7.08 24.27
CA SER A 67 16.21 -7.22 25.41
C SER A 67 14.74 -7.02 25.00
N GLY A 68 14.37 -7.48 23.80
CA GLY A 68 13.01 -7.38 23.26
C GLY A 68 12.68 -6.07 22.55
N ALA A 69 13.66 -5.17 22.37
CA ALA A 69 13.42 -3.85 21.76
C ALA A 69 13.42 -3.86 20.22
N LEU A 70 14.14 -4.79 19.58
CA LEU A 70 14.32 -4.82 18.13
C LEU A 70 13.73 -6.09 17.50
N TYR A 71 12.73 -5.91 16.64
CA TYR A 71 12.17 -6.97 15.80
C TYR A 71 12.76 -6.88 14.40
N SER A 72 13.87 -7.59 14.17
CA SER A 72 14.46 -7.72 12.84
C SER A 72 13.85 -8.92 12.12
N CYS A 73 12.98 -8.65 11.14
CA CYS A 73 12.29 -9.68 10.37
C CYS A 73 12.71 -9.63 8.89
N ARG A 74 12.69 -10.79 8.21
CA ARG A 74 13.03 -10.87 6.78
C ARG A 74 11.80 -10.60 5.93
N TYR A 75 11.94 -9.71 4.94
CA TYR A 75 10.93 -9.52 3.90
C TYR A 75 10.78 -10.79 3.06
N LEU A 76 9.55 -11.30 2.93
CA LEU A 76 9.28 -12.56 2.21
C LEU A 76 9.03 -12.38 0.70
N GLY A 77 9.15 -11.15 0.18
CA GLY A 77 8.98 -10.86 -1.24
C GLY A 77 7.53 -10.64 -1.66
N ASP A 78 7.33 -10.41 -2.95
CA ASP A 78 6.04 -9.94 -3.50
C ASP A 78 4.96 -11.04 -3.52
N THR A 79 5.35 -12.31 -3.40
CA THR A 79 4.42 -13.45 -3.26
C THR A 79 3.76 -13.50 -1.89
N SER A 80 4.25 -12.72 -0.92
CA SER A 80 3.76 -12.66 0.46
C SER A 80 2.82 -11.47 0.73
N LEU A 81 2.37 -10.80 -0.34
CA LEU A 81 1.41 -9.70 -0.25
C LEU A 81 0.00 -10.25 -0.01
N ILE A 82 -0.67 -9.76 1.02
CA ILE A 82 -2.06 -10.09 1.30
C ILE A 82 -2.93 -8.83 1.40
N ILE A 83 -4.21 -8.99 1.10
CA ILE A 83 -5.21 -7.93 1.21
C ILE A 83 -5.98 -8.16 2.51
N ILE A 84 -6.00 -7.14 3.38
CA ILE A 84 -6.76 -7.15 4.63
C ILE A 84 -7.73 -5.97 4.68
N SER A 85 -8.71 -6.04 5.57
CA SER A 85 -9.51 -4.86 5.92
C SER A 85 -8.66 -3.90 6.74
N ALA A 86 -8.67 -2.62 6.40
CA ALA A 86 -7.97 -1.58 7.14
C ALA A 86 -8.50 -1.46 8.58
N THR A 87 -9.76 -1.87 8.82
CA THR A 87 -10.34 -1.87 10.17
C THR A 87 -9.80 -3.00 11.05
N SER A 88 -9.10 -3.99 10.49
CA SER A 88 -8.44 -5.05 11.27
C SER A 88 -7.00 -4.70 11.66
N ILE A 89 -6.50 -3.53 11.27
CA ILE A 89 -5.18 -3.05 11.70
C ILE A 89 -5.32 -2.46 13.10
N ASP A 90 -4.77 -3.14 14.10
CA ASP A 90 -4.78 -2.66 15.48
C ASP A 90 -3.74 -1.57 15.72
N GLN A 91 -2.52 -1.78 15.20
CA GLN A 91 -1.38 -0.88 15.41
C GLN A 91 -0.53 -0.75 14.14
N ILE A 92 0.05 0.44 13.97
CA ILE A 92 1.03 0.73 12.92
C ILE A 92 2.35 1.04 13.62
N VAL A 93 3.38 0.27 13.30
CA VAL A 93 4.73 0.50 13.78
C VAL A 93 5.52 1.22 12.68
N SER A 94 6.26 2.26 13.05
CA SER A 94 7.20 2.88 12.13
C SER A 94 8.41 1.97 11.96
N MET A 95 8.69 1.59 10.73
CA MET A 95 9.91 0.84 10.38
C MET A 95 11.03 1.85 10.09
N ASP A 96 12.15 1.74 10.79
CA ASP A 96 13.38 2.49 10.47
C ASP A 96 14.22 1.64 9.48
N PRO A 97 14.47 2.12 8.24
CA PRO A 97 15.13 1.35 7.19
C PRO A 97 16.65 1.23 7.33
#